data_AF-U3ICL6-F1
#
_entry.id   AF-U3ICL6-F1
#
_cell.length_a   1.000
_cell.length_b   1.000
_cell.length_c   1.000
_cell.angle_alpha   90.00
_cell.angle_beta   90.00
_cell.angle_gamma   90.00
#
_symmetry.space_group_name_H-M   'P 1'
#
loop_
_entity.id
_entity.type
_entity.pdbx_description
1 polymer ?
#
loop_
_entity_poly.entity_id
_entity_poly.type
_entity_poly.pdbx_seq_one_letter_code
_entity_poly.pdbx_strand_id
1 'polypeptide(L)'
;MQGLGASLPVLLLLLLLSAQLPPPAVADQLLWAPGVEQALDPSSRLAVGAARVALHKYNFQAASPSGLRALGQVRKATMKSIPGMGQKYYLQFTTEDYRSRENAGSCLATVLYPKKKSPPAVNIKCINTKDQKQIQEEDNRLYQKLKRQTKPIIGSNIPDSFGIMEPAFEPVWALAVAGSSYMMWEKSTEKVGYFMSQVKTVKQWMRKDDSLEFDYTILLHEMPTQEMILCHMRLIWLPGRPLKVKYTCESDSHRLEDGSGMESGSAAGIIREREENF
;
A
#
# COMPACT_ATOMS: atom_id res chain seq x y z
N MET A 1 4.01 78.35 -38.63
CA MET A 1 4.97 77.39 -38.06
C MET A 1 4.19 76.39 -37.22
N GLN A 2 4.15 75.14 -37.68
CA GLN A 2 3.51 73.97 -37.06
C GLN A 2 4.21 73.69 -35.70
N GLY A 3 3.63 73.23 -34.60
CA GLY A 3 2.43 72.44 -34.32
C GLY A 3 2.88 71.38 -33.29
N LEU A 4 2.62 71.61 -32.00
CA LEU A 4 2.93 70.65 -30.93
C LEU A 4 2.03 69.42 -31.07
N GLY A 5 2.63 68.23 -31.17
CA GLY A 5 1.93 66.93 -31.18
C GLY A 5 2.67 65.93 -30.30
N ALA A 6 2.04 65.57 -29.18
CA ALA A 6 2.53 64.63 -28.19
C ALA A 6 2.46 63.17 -28.69
N SER A 7 3.45 62.34 -28.34
CA SER A 7 3.39 60.89 -28.46
C SER A 7 3.94 60.20 -27.20
N LEU A 8 3.15 60.24 -26.13
CA LEU A 8 3.26 59.33 -24.99
C LEU A 8 2.04 58.40 -25.01
N PRO A 9 2.12 57.18 -25.60
CA PRO A 9 1.23 56.11 -25.12
C PRO A 9 1.80 54.69 -25.27
N VAL A 10 3.10 54.44 -25.03
CA VAL A 10 3.61 53.05 -24.99
C VAL A 10 3.98 52.62 -23.58
N LEU A 11 4.51 53.51 -22.75
CA LEU A 11 4.92 53.16 -21.38
C LEU A 11 3.74 52.93 -20.42
N LEU A 12 2.59 53.59 -20.65
CA LEU A 12 1.40 53.42 -19.80
C LEU A 12 0.70 52.06 -20.03
N LEU A 13 0.78 51.50 -21.24
CA LEU A 13 0.14 50.21 -21.56
C LEU A 13 0.87 49.02 -20.91
N LEU A 14 2.19 49.12 -20.71
CA LEU A 14 3.00 48.08 -20.06
C LEU A 14 2.84 48.07 -18.53
N LEU A 15 2.52 49.22 -17.92
CA LEU A 15 2.23 49.32 -16.47
C LEU A 15 0.81 48.86 -16.09
N LEU A 16 -0.10 48.82 -17.06
CA LEU A 16 -1.47 48.34 -16.85
C LEU A 16 -1.62 46.83 -16.99
N LEU A 17 -0.65 46.11 -17.59
CA LEU A 17 -0.66 44.64 -17.68
C LEU A 17 -0.01 43.92 -16.49
N SER A 18 0.77 44.62 -15.67
CA SER A 18 1.38 44.04 -14.46
C SER A 18 0.44 44.03 -13.25
N ALA A 19 -0.76 44.62 -13.37
CA ALA A 19 -1.72 44.77 -12.27
C ALA A 19 -2.79 43.67 -12.18
N GLN A 20 -2.83 42.69 -13.11
CA GLN A 20 -3.80 41.58 -13.06
C GLN A 20 -3.22 40.23 -12.61
N LEU A 21 -1.96 40.15 -12.20
CA LEU A 21 -1.49 38.91 -11.58
C LEU A 21 -2.08 38.84 -10.17
N PRO A 22 -2.94 37.83 -9.88
CA PRO A 22 -3.48 37.66 -8.55
C PRO A 22 -2.30 37.48 -7.58
N PRO A 23 -2.40 38.00 -6.34
CA PRO A 23 -1.35 37.83 -5.36
C PRO A 23 -1.04 36.33 -5.20
N PRO A 24 0.21 35.94 -4.90
CA PRO A 24 0.63 34.54 -4.87
C PRO A 24 -0.25 33.65 -3.98
N ALA A 25 -0.89 34.22 -2.94
CA ALA A 25 -1.86 33.53 -2.09
C ALA A 25 -3.16 33.09 -2.79
N VAL A 26 -3.58 33.78 -3.86
CA VAL A 26 -4.82 33.49 -4.61
C VAL A 26 -4.57 32.48 -5.74
N ALA A 27 -3.36 32.45 -6.30
CA ALA A 27 -2.97 31.42 -7.26
C ALA A 27 -2.95 30.01 -6.62
N ASP A 28 -2.46 29.89 -5.38
CA ASP A 28 -2.50 28.64 -4.59
C ASP A 28 -3.92 28.19 -4.23
N GLN A 29 -4.87 29.13 -4.04
CA GLN A 29 -6.27 28.77 -3.77
C GLN A 29 -7.02 28.24 -5.01
N LEU A 30 -6.64 28.69 -6.21
CA LEU A 30 -7.22 28.17 -7.46
C LEU A 30 -6.65 26.79 -7.85
N LEU A 31 -5.44 26.46 -7.39
CA LEU A 31 -4.80 25.15 -7.61
C LEU A 31 -5.50 23.99 -6.89
N TRP A 32 -6.39 24.27 -5.92
CA TRP A 32 -7.19 23.26 -5.20
C TRP A 32 -8.70 23.48 -5.32
N ALA A 33 -9.16 23.98 -6.47
CA ALA A 33 -10.60 24.04 -6.75
C ALA A 33 -11.22 22.62 -6.77
N PRO A 34 -12.31 22.37 -6.01
CA PRO A 34 -12.98 21.08 -6.02
C PRO A 34 -13.45 20.70 -7.43
N GLY A 35 -13.23 19.45 -7.85
CA GLY A 35 -13.68 18.94 -9.14
C GLY A 35 -12.73 19.16 -10.33
N VAL A 36 -11.68 19.98 -10.19
CA VAL A 36 -10.63 20.13 -11.23
C VAL A 36 -9.61 19.01 -11.11
N GLU A 37 -9.21 18.44 -12.25
CA GLU A 37 -8.10 17.47 -12.30
C GLU A 37 -6.77 18.22 -12.35
N GLN A 38 -5.89 17.89 -11.40
CA GLN A 38 -4.55 18.42 -11.31
C GLN A 38 -3.55 17.36 -11.74
N ALA A 39 -2.71 17.67 -12.72
CA ALA A 39 -1.57 16.83 -13.06
C ALA A 39 -0.57 16.84 -11.91
N LEU A 40 -0.10 15.67 -11.50
CA LEU A 40 0.96 15.51 -10.51
C LEU A 40 2.26 15.14 -11.21
N ASP A 41 3.38 15.59 -10.64
CA ASP A 41 4.67 14.99 -10.96
C ASP A 41 4.61 13.48 -10.67
N PRO A 42 4.87 12.60 -11.66
CA PRO A 42 4.86 11.16 -11.45
C PRO A 42 5.83 10.67 -10.36
N SER A 43 6.92 11.41 -10.12
CA SER A 43 7.89 11.11 -9.07
C SER A 43 7.50 11.65 -7.69
N SER A 44 6.43 12.45 -7.60
CA SER A 44 5.94 13.00 -6.33
C SER A 44 5.56 11.90 -5.35
N ARG A 45 5.77 12.18 -4.07
CA ARG A 45 5.44 11.26 -2.99
C ARG A 45 3.97 10.83 -2.99
N LEU A 46 3.05 11.74 -3.35
CA LEU A 46 1.62 11.45 -3.45
C LEU A 46 1.32 10.47 -4.59
N ALA A 47 1.88 10.70 -5.78
CA ALA A 47 1.70 9.83 -6.93
C ALA A 47 2.26 8.42 -6.67
N VAL A 48 3.49 8.34 -6.17
CA VAL A 48 4.17 7.07 -5.83
C VAL A 48 3.44 6.34 -4.69
N GLY A 49 3.00 7.07 -3.66
CA GLY A 49 2.23 6.52 -2.55
C GLY A 49 0.91 5.91 -3.01
N ALA A 50 0.12 6.64 -3.81
CA ALA A 50 -1.13 6.13 -4.36
C ALA A 50 -0.94 4.92 -5.28
N ALA A 51 0.09 4.92 -6.14
CA ALA A 51 0.41 3.77 -6.99
C ALA A 51 0.78 2.53 -6.16
N ARG A 52 1.53 2.72 -5.06
CA ARG A 52 1.89 1.64 -4.15
C ARG A 52 0.67 1.06 -3.43
N VAL A 53 -0.24 1.90 -2.94
CA VAL A 53 -1.51 1.46 -2.33
C VAL A 53 -2.34 0.64 -3.32
N ALA A 54 -2.40 1.08 -4.58
CA ALA A 54 -3.10 0.33 -5.62
C ALA A 54 -2.46 -1.06 -5.85
N LEU A 55 -1.14 -1.12 -5.85
CA LEU A 55 -0.40 -2.37 -6.02
C LEU A 55 -0.53 -3.33 -4.83
N HIS A 56 -0.59 -2.82 -3.60
CA HIS A 56 -0.89 -3.63 -2.41
C HIS A 56 -2.26 -4.33 -2.56
N LYS A 57 -3.28 -3.57 -3.00
CA LYS A 57 -4.59 -4.17 -3.26
C LYS A 57 -4.52 -5.27 -4.31
N TYR A 58 -3.80 -5.04 -5.41
CA TYR A 58 -3.60 -6.03 -6.47
C TYR A 58 -2.90 -7.28 -5.96
N ASN A 59 -1.78 -7.15 -5.26
CA ASN A 59 -1.01 -8.30 -4.74
C ASN A 59 -1.84 -9.15 -3.76
N PHE A 60 -2.62 -8.51 -2.89
CA PHE A 60 -3.54 -9.21 -2.00
C PHE A 60 -4.63 -9.98 -2.76
N GLN A 61 -5.25 -9.35 -3.78
CA GLN A 61 -6.30 -9.96 -4.58
C GLN A 61 -5.79 -11.11 -5.45
N ALA A 62 -4.58 -10.97 -6.00
CA ALA A 62 -3.96 -12.00 -6.82
C ALA A 62 -3.64 -13.27 -6.02
N ALA A 63 -3.37 -13.14 -4.71
CA ALA A 63 -3.14 -14.27 -3.79
C ALA A 63 -2.10 -15.27 -4.32
N SER A 64 -1.09 -14.78 -5.04
CA SER A 64 -0.18 -15.58 -5.85
C SER A 64 1.28 -15.23 -5.53
N PRO A 65 2.04 -16.13 -4.89
CA PRO A 65 3.47 -15.98 -4.69
C PRO A 65 4.24 -15.80 -6.00
N SER A 66 3.89 -16.54 -7.06
CA SER A 66 4.56 -16.45 -8.36
C SER A 66 4.15 -15.23 -9.20
N GLY A 67 2.98 -14.65 -8.92
CA GLY A 67 2.44 -13.46 -9.60
C GLY A 67 2.72 -12.14 -8.87
N LEU A 68 3.51 -12.16 -7.80
CA LEU A 68 3.74 -11.02 -6.93
C LEU A 68 4.52 -9.90 -7.63
N ARG A 69 4.12 -8.64 -7.42
CA ARG A 69 4.69 -7.47 -8.10
C ARG A 69 5.28 -6.43 -7.16
N ALA A 70 6.33 -5.77 -7.62
CA ALA A 70 6.86 -4.54 -7.06
C ALA A 70 6.50 -3.34 -7.95
N LEU A 71 6.41 -2.15 -7.34
CA LEU A 71 6.15 -0.91 -8.07
C LEU A 71 7.42 -0.55 -8.85
N GLY A 72 7.27 -0.36 -10.16
CA GLY A 72 8.30 0.22 -11.03
C GLY A 72 8.16 1.75 -11.05
N GLN A 73 8.00 2.33 -12.25
CA GLN A 73 7.91 3.77 -12.42
C GLN A 73 6.46 4.23 -12.65
N VAL A 74 6.04 5.26 -11.92
CA VAL A 74 4.81 5.99 -12.25
C VAL A 74 5.05 6.81 -13.52
N ARG A 75 4.18 6.64 -14.50
CA ARG A 75 4.27 7.29 -15.82
C ARG A 75 3.35 8.49 -15.91
N LYS A 76 2.15 8.38 -15.34
CA LYS A 76 1.15 9.46 -15.29
C LYS A 76 0.41 9.41 -13.96
N ALA A 77 0.17 10.59 -13.40
CA ALA A 77 -0.62 10.75 -12.19
C ALA A 77 -1.46 12.03 -12.31
N THR A 78 -2.76 11.92 -12.06
CA THR A 78 -3.64 13.06 -11.84
C THR A 78 -4.38 12.88 -10.53
N MET A 79 -4.71 14.00 -9.89
CA MET A 79 -5.48 14.04 -8.65
C MET A 79 -6.71 14.91 -8.84
N LYS A 80 -7.82 14.49 -8.23
CA LYS A 80 -9.08 15.22 -8.23
C LYS A 80 -9.67 15.22 -6.83
N SER A 81 -9.94 16.43 -6.32
CA SER A 81 -10.72 16.60 -5.09
C SER A 81 -12.19 16.41 -5.39
N ILE A 82 -12.81 15.41 -4.75
CA ILE A 82 -14.23 15.11 -4.87
C ILE A 82 -14.95 15.61 -3.62
N PRO A 83 -15.82 16.64 -3.74
CA PRO A 83 -16.63 17.14 -2.63
C PRO A 83 -17.33 16.01 -1.87
N GLY A 84 -17.25 16.04 -0.54
CA GLY A 84 -17.85 15.02 0.34
C GLY A 84 -17.17 13.65 0.34
N MET A 85 -16.42 13.26 -0.70
CA MET A 85 -15.82 11.91 -0.80
C MET A 85 -14.36 11.88 -0.39
N GLY A 86 -13.51 12.80 -0.87
CA GLY A 86 -12.07 12.82 -0.58
C GLY A 86 -11.22 13.03 -1.83
N GLN A 87 -9.98 12.56 -1.79
CA GLN A 87 -9.00 12.77 -2.86
C GLN A 87 -8.90 11.54 -3.74
N LYS A 88 -9.15 11.70 -5.04
CA LYS A 88 -9.09 10.62 -6.02
C LYS A 88 -7.90 10.78 -6.95
N TYR A 89 -7.12 9.72 -7.07
CA TYR A 89 -5.95 9.62 -7.91
C TYR A 89 -6.25 8.74 -9.12
N TYR A 90 -5.72 9.13 -10.28
CA TYR A 90 -5.74 8.35 -11.52
C TYR A 90 -4.29 8.13 -11.95
N LEU A 91 -3.92 6.86 -12.14
CA LEU A 91 -2.53 6.45 -12.15
C LEU A 91 -2.27 5.51 -13.32
N GLN A 92 -1.11 5.70 -13.96
CA GLN A 92 -0.51 4.75 -14.88
C GLN A 92 0.92 4.49 -14.42
N PHE A 93 1.30 3.24 -14.21
CA PHE A 93 2.64 2.87 -13.73
C PHE A 93 3.08 1.52 -14.26
N THR A 94 4.40 1.28 -14.28
CA THR A 94 4.97 -0.03 -14.56
C THR A 94 5.15 -0.84 -13.29
N THR A 95 5.22 -2.15 -13.43
CA THR A 95 5.47 -3.09 -12.33
C THR A 95 6.62 -4.01 -12.69
N GLU A 96 7.33 -4.47 -11.67
CA GLU A 96 8.40 -5.45 -11.77
C GLU A 96 7.98 -6.75 -11.08
N ASP A 97 8.51 -7.88 -11.54
CA ASP A 97 8.44 -9.14 -10.82
C ASP A 97 9.11 -8.93 -9.47
N TYR A 98 8.40 -9.28 -8.39
CA TYR A 98 8.89 -8.97 -7.05
C TYR A 98 10.24 -9.63 -6.75
N ARG A 99 10.53 -10.78 -7.36
CA ARG A 99 11.76 -11.55 -7.15
C ARG A 99 12.84 -11.22 -8.17
N SER A 100 12.55 -11.38 -9.46
CA SER A 100 13.56 -11.23 -10.52
C SER A 100 13.85 -9.77 -10.84
N ARG A 101 13.00 -8.84 -10.38
CA ARG A 101 13.06 -7.41 -10.72
C ARG A 101 12.88 -7.11 -12.21
N GLU A 102 12.53 -8.12 -12.99
CA GLU A 102 12.24 -7.98 -14.42
C GLU A 102 10.89 -7.30 -14.63
N ASN A 103 10.67 -6.75 -15.83
CA ASN A 103 9.42 -6.10 -16.15
C ASN A 103 8.22 -7.07 -16.06
N ALA A 104 7.28 -6.80 -15.16
CA ALA A 104 6.03 -7.54 -15.00
C ALA A 104 4.85 -6.91 -15.75
N GLY A 105 5.07 -5.79 -16.43
CA GLY A 105 4.08 -5.10 -17.26
C GLY A 105 3.65 -3.76 -16.67
N SER A 106 2.43 -3.33 -16.97
CA SER A 106 1.92 -2.02 -16.56
C SER A 106 0.51 -2.08 -16.01
N CYS A 107 0.16 -1.11 -15.18
CA CYS A 107 -1.13 -1.02 -14.53
C CYS A 107 -1.77 0.35 -14.75
N LEU A 108 -3.09 0.34 -14.85
CA LEU A 108 -3.97 1.50 -14.76
C LEU A 108 -4.77 1.36 -13.48
N ALA A 109 -4.77 2.40 -12.65
CA ALA A 109 -5.45 2.36 -11.37
C ALA A 109 -6.14 3.69 -11.02
N THR A 110 -7.17 3.58 -10.18
CA THR A 110 -7.71 4.71 -9.43
C THR A 110 -7.69 4.41 -7.94
N VAL A 111 -7.30 5.39 -7.14
CA VAL A 111 -7.29 5.30 -5.68
C VAL A 111 -8.06 6.48 -5.11
N LEU A 112 -9.12 6.23 -4.36
CA LEU A 112 -9.84 7.25 -3.60
C LEU A 112 -9.48 7.12 -2.12
N TYR A 113 -8.85 8.15 -1.58
CA TYR A 113 -8.67 8.31 -0.13
C TYR A 113 -9.90 9.02 0.44
N PRO A 114 -10.74 8.32 1.23
CA PRO A 114 -11.97 8.89 1.75
C PRO A 114 -11.68 9.91 2.86
N LYS A 115 -12.56 10.91 3.01
CA LYS A 115 -12.46 11.89 4.13
C LYS A 115 -12.71 11.24 5.49
N LYS A 116 -13.61 10.26 5.54
CA LYS A 116 -13.90 9.48 6.75
C LYS A 116 -12.81 8.42 6.91
N LYS A 117 -12.53 8.04 8.16
CA LYS A 117 -11.58 6.96 8.48
C LYS A 117 -12.11 5.64 7.94
N SER A 118 -11.70 5.28 6.72
CA SER A 118 -11.98 4.00 6.07
C SER A 118 -10.86 3.68 5.07
N PRO A 119 -10.68 2.40 4.70
CA PRO A 119 -9.65 2.01 3.74
C PRO A 119 -9.77 2.74 2.39
N PRO A 120 -8.65 2.96 1.67
CA PRO A 120 -8.68 3.53 0.33
C PRO A 120 -9.50 2.66 -0.63
N ALA A 121 -10.39 3.27 -1.40
CA ALA A 121 -11.13 2.54 -2.45
C ALA A 121 -10.26 2.47 -3.71
N VAL A 122 -9.92 1.25 -4.14
CA VAL A 122 -8.99 1.00 -5.24
C VAL A 122 -9.69 0.24 -6.37
N ASN A 123 -9.48 0.69 -7.60
CA ASN A 123 -9.71 -0.09 -8.81
C ASN A 123 -8.41 -0.16 -9.59
N ILE A 124 -7.96 -1.35 -9.95
CA ILE A 124 -6.69 -1.56 -10.64
C ILE A 124 -6.84 -2.66 -11.69
N LYS A 125 -6.26 -2.40 -12.87
CA LYS A 125 -6.12 -3.37 -13.95
C LYS A 125 -4.67 -3.39 -14.39
N CYS A 126 -4.07 -4.56 -14.41
CA CYS A 126 -2.69 -4.75 -14.84
C CYS A 126 -2.65 -5.65 -16.08
N ILE A 127 -1.72 -5.34 -16.97
CA ILE A 127 -1.33 -6.18 -18.10
C ILE A 127 -0.09 -6.96 -17.65
N ASN A 128 -0.15 -8.28 -17.79
CA ASN A 128 0.92 -9.18 -17.36
C ASN A 128 1.84 -9.50 -18.54
N THR A 129 3.15 -9.53 -18.29
CA THR A 129 4.13 -10.08 -19.25
C THR A 129 4.18 -11.60 -19.20
N LYS A 130 4.01 -12.19 -18.01
CA LYS A 130 3.85 -13.64 -17.82
C LYS A 130 2.42 -14.07 -18.10
N ASP A 131 2.27 -15.25 -18.71
CA ASP A 131 0.97 -15.87 -18.95
C ASP A 131 0.31 -16.31 -17.64
N GLN A 132 -1.02 -16.13 -17.53
CA GLN A 132 -1.75 -16.44 -16.30
C GLN A 132 -1.74 -17.94 -15.97
N LYS A 133 -1.74 -18.81 -17.00
CA LYS A 133 -1.65 -20.26 -16.81
C LYS A 133 -0.29 -20.64 -16.24
N GLN A 134 0.79 -20.00 -16.71
CA GLN A 134 2.12 -20.21 -16.18
C GLN A 134 2.19 -19.85 -14.68
N ILE A 135 1.66 -18.68 -14.29
CA ILE A 135 1.61 -18.27 -12.87
C ILE A 135 0.87 -19.32 -12.04
N GLN A 136 -0.28 -19.80 -12.52
CA GLN A 136 -1.08 -20.80 -11.82
C GLN A 136 -0.35 -22.16 -11.70
N GLU A 137 0.39 -22.58 -12.73
CA GLU A 137 1.20 -23.80 -12.69
C GLU A 137 2.36 -23.68 -11.69
N GLU A 138 3.03 -22.53 -11.62
CA GLU A 138 4.10 -22.26 -10.66
C GLU A 138 3.57 -22.25 -9.21
N ASP A 139 2.45 -21.58 -8.96
CA ASP A 139 1.78 -21.59 -7.65
C ASP A 139 1.35 -23.01 -7.24
N ASN A 140 0.83 -23.80 -8.19
CA ASN A 140 0.46 -25.19 -7.93
C ASN A 140 1.68 -26.05 -7.58
N ARG A 141 2.80 -25.89 -8.29
CA ARG A 141 4.06 -26.58 -7.97
C ARG A 141 4.56 -26.20 -6.58
N LEU A 142 4.50 -24.91 -6.24
CA LEU A 142 4.86 -24.43 -4.92
C LEU A 142 3.97 -25.05 -3.84
N TYR A 143 2.66 -25.00 -4.03
CA TYR A 143 1.69 -25.60 -3.11
C TYR A 143 1.97 -27.09 -2.87
N GLN A 144 2.17 -27.86 -3.94
CA GLN A 144 2.49 -29.29 -3.83
C GLN A 144 3.80 -29.54 -3.07
N LYS A 145 4.83 -28.69 -3.28
CA LYS A 145 6.09 -28.76 -2.54
C LYS A 145 5.88 -28.53 -1.04
N LEU A 146 5.14 -27.49 -0.67
CA LEU A 146 4.85 -27.16 0.73
C LEU A 146 3.94 -28.21 1.40
N LYS A 147 2.96 -28.74 0.67
CA LYS A 147 2.00 -29.72 1.20
C LYS A 147 2.63 -31.07 1.51
N ARG A 148 3.69 -31.46 0.79
CA ARG A 148 4.43 -32.72 1.01
C ARG A 148 5.36 -32.68 2.22
N GLN A 149 5.59 -31.51 2.82
CA GLN A 149 6.45 -31.40 3.99
C GLN A 149 5.79 -32.05 5.20
N THR A 150 6.55 -32.88 5.92
CA THR A 150 6.08 -33.57 7.13
C THR A 150 6.34 -32.77 8.39
N LYS A 151 7.28 -31.82 8.35
CA LYS A 151 7.61 -30.91 9.44
C LYS A 151 7.08 -29.51 9.11
N PRO A 152 6.53 -28.80 10.10
CA PRO A 152 6.11 -27.42 9.90
C PRO A 152 7.31 -26.54 9.57
N ILE A 153 7.15 -25.61 8.63
CA ILE A 153 8.15 -24.56 8.42
C ILE A 153 8.16 -23.63 9.62
N ILE A 154 9.34 -23.41 10.18
CA ILE A 154 9.58 -22.46 11.27
C ILE A 154 10.77 -21.60 10.85
N GLY A 155 10.65 -20.28 11.00
CA GLY A 155 11.70 -19.35 10.65
C GLY A 155 11.61 -18.06 11.46
N SER A 156 12.71 -17.32 11.49
CA SER A 156 12.81 -16.05 12.22
C SER A 156 13.78 -15.11 11.55
N ASN A 157 13.53 -13.80 11.68
CA ASN A 157 14.36 -12.73 11.12
C ASN A 157 14.64 -12.94 9.62
N ILE A 158 13.59 -12.92 8.81
CA ILE A 158 13.65 -13.11 7.35
C ILE A 158 13.25 -11.78 6.68
N PRO A 159 14.11 -11.15 5.85
CA PRO A 159 15.55 -11.38 5.77
C PRO A 159 16.23 -11.04 7.11
N ASP A 160 17.48 -11.48 7.28
CA ASP A 160 18.28 -11.17 8.46
C ASP A 160 18.71 -9.68 8.51
N SER A 161 19.50 -9.32 9.50
CA SER A 161 20.00 -7.93 9.67
C SER A 161 20.88 -7.43 8.52
N PHE A 162 21.40 -8.34 7.69
CA PHE A 162 22.23 -8.01 6.52
C PHE A 162 21.41 -8.04 5.22
N GLY A 163 20.10 -8.27 5.30
CA GLY A 163 19.24 -8.40 4.13
C GLY A 163 19.36 -9.76 3.44
N ILE A 164 20.00 -10.74 4.08
CA ILE A 164 20.20 -12.07 3.51
C ILE A 164 18.99 -12.95 3.89
N MET A 165 18.52 -13.73 2.92
CA MET A 165 17.44 -14.70 3.10
C MET A 165 17.81 -16.02 2.46
N GLU A 166 17.74 -17.11 3.21
CA GLU A 166 17.94 -18.43 2.66
C GLU A 166 16.87 -18.74 1.58
N PRO A 167 17.25 -19.33 0.43
CA PRO A 167 16.30 -19.66 -0.63
C PRO A 167 15.14 -20.55 -0.18
N ALA A 168 15.29 -21.31 0.91
CA ALA A 168 14.24 -22.14 1.47
C ALA A 168 13.06 -21.32 2.06
N PHE A 169 13.32 -20.10 2.54
CA PHE A 169 12.29 -19.21 3.11
C PHE A 169 11.63 -18.30 2.08
N GLU A 170 12.13 -18.27 0.85
CA GLU A 170 11.62 -17.40 -0.21
C GLU A 170 10.11 -17.57 -0.47
N PRO A 171 9.52 -18.78 -0.52
CA PRO A 171 8.08 -18.92 -0.68
C PRO A 171 7.27 -18.39 0.50
N VAL A 172 7.81 -18.54 1.72
CA VAL A 172 7.17 -18.10 2.96
C VAL A 172 7.23 -16.57 3.08
N TRP A 173 8.32 -15.97 2.60
CA TRP A 173 8.44 -14.52 2.43
C TRP A 173 7.44 -14.00 1.39
N ALA A 174 7.35 -14.61 0.21
CA ALA A 174 6.41 -14.19 -0.83
C ALA A 174 4.94 -14.24 -0.34
N LEU A 175 4.56 -15.28 0.41
CA LEU A 175 3.25 -15.35 1.08
C LEU A 175 3.08 -14.25 2.13
N ALA A 176 4.11 -13.93 2.91
CA ALA A 176 4.07 -12.83 3.87
C ALA A 176 3.88 -11.47 3.16
N VAL A 177 4.53 -11.23 2.01
CA VAL A 177 4.32 -10.00 1.22
C VAL A 177 2.90 -9.94 0.66
N ALA A 178 2.37 -11.04 0.11
CA ALA A 178 1.00 -11.10 -0.39
C ALA A 178 -0.03 -10.86 0.73
N GLY A 179 0.18 -11.47 1.89
CA GLY A 179 -0.66 -11.29 3.08
C GLY A 179 -0.61 -9.88 3.65
N SER A 180 0.59 -9.37 3.91
CA SER A 180 0.80 -8.02 4.44
C SER A 180 0.30 -6.93 3.50
N SER A 181 0.22 -7.21 2.20
CA SER A 181 -0.41 -6.27 1.25
C SER A 181 -1.87 -5.96 1.59
N TYR A 182 -2.60 -6.84 2.28
CA TYR A 182 -3.93 -6.53 2.81
C TYR A 182 -3.88 -5.38 3.82
N MET A 183 -3.10 -5.54 4.90
CA MET A 183 -3.01 -4.53 5.96
C MET A 183 -2.34 -3.24 5.47
N MET A 184 -1.33 -3.33 4.59
CA MET A 184 -0.67 -2.16 4.01
C MET A 184 -1.65 -1.34 3.17
N TRP A 185 -2.51 -1.98 2.37
CA TRP A 185 -3.60 -1.27 1.67
C TRP A 185 -4.62 -0.71 2.66
N GLU A 186 -5.10 -1.55 3.59
CA GLU A 186 -6.22 -1.22 4.48
C GLU A 186 -5.92 -0.03 5.40
N LYS A 187 -4.70 0.03 5.94
CA LYS A 187 -4.27 1.09 6.87
C LYS A 187 -3.73 2.34 6.16
N SER A 188 -3.47 2.29 4.86
CA SER A 188 -2.88 3.42 4.14
C SER A 188 -3.83 4.62 4.12
N THR A 189 -3.25 5.80 4.23
CA THR A 189 -3.92 7.08 4.01
C THR A 189 -3.18 7.84 2.93
N GLU A 190 -3.70 9.00 2.52
CA GLU A 190 -2.99 9.85 1.55
C GLU A 190 -1.60 10.27 2.05
N LYS A 191 -1.43 10.39 3.38
CA LYS A 191 -0.19 10.87 4.01
C LYS A 191 0.73 9.75 4.48
N VAL A 192 0.22 8.54 4.63
CA VAL A 192 0.90 7.41 5.28
C VAL A 192 0.76 6.16 4.44
N GLY A 193 1.89 5.51 4.14
CA GLY A 193 1.93 4.21 3.47
C GLY A 193 2.91 3.28 4.17
N TYR A 194 2.87 2.00 3.82
CA TYR A 194 3.59 0.95 4.55
C TYR A 194 4.43 0.10 3.62
N PHE A 195 5.46 -0.51 4.19
CA PHE A 195 6.29 -1.54 3.55
C PHE A 195 6.48 -2.69 4.52
N MET A 196 6.54 -3.92 4.00
CA MET A 196 6.98 -5.04 4.83
C MET A 196 8.51 -5.04 4.89
N SER A 197 9.06 -4.92 6.09
CA SER A 197 10.50 -4.86 6.30
C SER A 197 11.09 -6.21 6.65
N GLN A 198 10.41 -6.97 7.51
CA GLN A 198 10.93 -8.23 8.03
C GLN A 198 9.79 -9.13 8.50
N VAL A 199 9.97 -10.43 8.35
CA VAL A 199 9.25 -11.46 9.10
C VAL A 199 10.09 -11.77 10.35
N LYS A 200 9.61 -11.34 11.52
CA LYS A 200 10.26 -11.62 12.80
C LYS A 200 10.19 -13.10 13.14
N THR A 201 9.01 -13.68 12.99
CA THR A 201 8.78 -15.13 13.18
C THR A 201 7.75 -15.62 12.18
N VAL A 202 7.88 -16.88 11.77
CA VAL A 202 6.85 -17.61 11.05
C VAL A 202 6.77 -19.04 11.54
N LYS A 203 5.55 -19.54 11.66
CA LYS A 203 5.26 -20.95 11.94
C LYS A 203 4.13 -21.43 11.05
N GLN A 204 4.37 -22.50 10.32
CA GLN A 204 3.33 -23.21 9.58
C GLN A 204 2.48 -24.04 10.55
N TRP A 205 1.16 -23.95 10.41
CA TRP A 205 0.21 -24.80 11.13
C TRP A 205 -0.13 -26.00 10.25
N MET A 206 0.16 -27.20 10.76
CA MET A 206 -0.14 -28.43 10.03
C MET A 206 -1.65 -28.68 10.05
N ARG A 207 -2.27 -28.65 8.88
CA ARG A 207 -3.72 -28.86 8.71
C ARG A 207 -4.04 -30.20 8.08
N LYS A 208 -5.21 -30.73 8.43
CA LYS A 208 -5.80 -31.93 7.81
C LYS A 208 -6.51 -31.62 6.49
N ASP A 209 -6.98 -30.39 6.30
CA ASP A 209 -7.60 -29.95 5.05
C ASP A 209 -6.55 -29.62 3.98
N ASP A 210 -6.98 -29.19 2.80
CA ASP A 210 -6.09 -28.86 1.67
C ASP A 210 -5.42 -27.49 1.79
N SER A 211 -5.74 -26.68 2.79
CA SER A 211 -5.16 -25.35 2.89
C SER A 211 -3.79 -25.35 3.56
N LEU A 212 -2.96 -24.37 3.21
CA LEU A 212 -1.73 -24.06 3.92
C LEU A 212 -2.00 -22.89 4.86
N GLU A 213 -1.57 -23.02 6.10
CA GLU A 213 -1.77 -21.99 7.11
C GLU A 213 -0.45 -21.61 7.77
N PHE A 214 -0.29 -20.32 7.97
CA PHE A 214 0.89 -19.74 8.56
C PHE A 214 0.49 -18.68 9.59
N ASP A 215 1.23 -18.68 10.68
CA ASP A 215 1.20 -17.66 11.71
C ASP A 215 2.50 -16.88 11.65
N TYR A 216 2.38 -15.59 11.40
CA TYR A 216 3.48 -14.67 11.21
C TYR A 216 3.48 -13.60 12.29
N THR A 217 4.69 -13.21 12.70
CA THR A 217 4.95 -11.90 13.28
C THR A 217 5.77 -11.13 12.25
N ILE A 218 5.22 -10.05 11.71
CA ILE A 218 5.87 -9.21 10.71
C ILE A 218 6.13 -7.82 11.26
N LEU A 219 7.11 -7.15 10.67
CA LEU A 219 7.45 -5.77 10.95
C LEU A 219 7.15 -4.93 9.71
N LEU A 220 6.24 -3.98 9.85
CA LEU A 220 5.94 -2.98 8.83
C LEU A 220 6.75 -1.71 9.10
N HIS A 221 7.23 -1.08 8.05
CA HIS A 221 7.81 0.26 8.09
C HIS A 221 6.80 1.27 7.58
N GLU A 222 6.39 2.18 8.46
CA GLU A 222 5.50 3.29 8.15
C GLU A 222 6.27 4.48 7.57
N MET A 223 5.86 4.93 6.40
CA MET A 223 6.42 6.11 5.73
C MET A 223 5.40 7.26 5.76
N PRO A 224 5.79 8.46 6.23
CA PRO A 224 7.16 8.95 6.36
C PRO A 224 7.73 8.88 7.78
N THR A 225 6.92 8.48 8.76
CA THR A 225 7.22 8.58 10.20
C THR A 225 8.46 7.78 10.62
N GLN A 226 8.90 6.83 9.78
CA GLN A 226 9.99 5.89 10.06
C GLN A 226 9.67 4.94 11.22
N GLU A 227 8.40 4.78 11.58
CA GLU A 227 8.00 3.88 12.64
C GLU A 227 8.01 2.42 12.16
N MET A 228 8.46 1.54 13.04
CA MET A 228 8.45 0.09 12.81
C MET A 228 7.30 -0.51 13.63
N ILE A 229 6.28 -1.01 12.94
CA ILE A 229 5.05 -1.51 13.55
C ILE A 229 5.07 -3.04 13.52
N LEU A 230 5.04 -3.66 14.70
CA LEU A 230 4.90 -5.10 14.82
C LEU A 230 3.45 -5.51 14.62
N CYS A 231 3.22 -6.49 13.76
CA CYS A 231 1.91 -7.05 13.47
C CYS A 231 1.94 -8.57 13.51
N HIS A 232 0.95 -9.16 14.17
CA HIS A 232 0.66 -10.59 14.09
C HIS A 232 -0.31 -10.83 12.93
N MET A 233 -0.04 -11.84 12.11
CA MET A 233 -0.83 -12.17 10.93
C MET A 233 -1.01 -13.67 10.78
N ARG A 234 -2.27 -14.12 10.79
CA ARG A 234 -2.67 -15.49 10.45
C ARG A 234 -3.16 -15.53 9.01
N LEU A 235 -2.50 -16.33 8.19
CA LEU A 235 -2.69 -16.40 6.75
C LEU A 235 -3.08 -17.83 6.33
N ILE A 236 -4.14 -17.96 5.54
CA ILE A 236 -4.53 -19.22 4.90
C ILE A 236 -4.49 -19.05 3.38
N TRP A 237 -3.76 -19.95 2.72
CA TRP A 237 -3.55 -19.95 1.29
C TRP A 237 -3.90 -21.30 0.66
N LEU A 238 -4.57 -21.22 -0.49
CA LEU A 238 -4.83 -22.33 -1.40
C LEU A 238 -4.80 -21.75 -2.83
N PRO A 239 -3.99 -22.29 -3.77
CA PRO A 239 -3.89 -21.75 -5.12
C PRO A 239 -5.26 -21.58 -5.79
N GLY A 240 -5.43 -20.47 -6.51
CA GLY A 240 -6.68 -20.15 -7.21
C GLY A 240 -7.84 -19.73 -6.29
N ARG A 241 -7.64 -19.65 -4.97
CA ARG A 241 -8.61 -19.10 -4.01
C ARG A 241 -8.12 -17.77 -3.44
N PRO A 242 -9.04 -16.87 -3.03
CA PRO A 242 -8.67 -15.66 -2.32
C PRO A 242 -7.89 -15.97 -1.04
N LEU A 243 -6.86 -15.17 -0.77
CA LEU A 243 -6.07 -15.26 0.46
C LEU A 243 -6.94 -14.86 1.66
N LYS A 244 -6.96 -15.67 2.71
CA LYS A 244 -7.63 -15.31 3.97
C LYS A 244 -6.57 -14.80 4.95
N VAL A 245 -6.76 -13.57 5.43
CA VAL A 245 -5.82 -12.91 6.34
C VAL A 245 -6.58 -12.37 7.53
N LYS A 246 -6.12 -12.70 8.74
CA LYS A 246 -6.50 -12.03 9.99
C LYS A 246 -5.22 -11.42 10.57
N TYR A 247 -5.28 -10.20 11.08
CA TYR A 247 -4.10 -9.56 11.63
C TYR A 247 -4.44 -8.63 12.81
N THR A 248 -3.43 -8.33 13.62
CA THR A 248 -3.49 -7.36 14.72
C THR A 248 -2.14 -6.67 14.81
N CYS A 249 -2.09 -5.34 15.01
CA CYS A 249 -0.84 -4.60 15.16
C CYS A 249 -0.77 -3.89 16.51
N GLU A 250 0.43 -3.72 17.06
CA GLU A 250 0.64 -3.08 18.38
C GLU A 250 0.18 -1.61 18.42
N SER A 251 0.15 -0.91 17.28
CA SER A 251 -0.41 0.45 17.24
C SER A 251 -1.93 0.52 17.43
N ASP A 252 -2.63 -0.63 17.34
CA ASP A 252 -4.08 -0.70 17.57
C ASP A 252 -4.43 -0.87 19.06
N SER A 253 -3.51 -1.34 19.92
CA SER A 253 -3.77 -1.53 21.36
C SER A 253 -3.75 -0.21 22.14
N HIS A 254 -2.98 0.79 21.69
CA HIS A 254 -2.92 2.11 22.34
C HIS A 254 -4.07 3.06 21.98
N ARG A 255 -4.91 2.73 20.97
CA ARG A 255 -6.03 3.60 20.55
C ARG A 255 -7.36 3.32 21.26
N LEU A 256 -7.38 2.41 22.23
CA LEU A 256 -8.59 2.04 22.99
C LEU A 256 -8.56 2.43 24.48
N GLU A 257 -7.48 3.03 25.00
CA GLU A 257 -7.36 3.36 26.43
C GLU A 257 -7.07 4.84 26.77
N ASP A 258 -7.30 5.79 25.85
CA ASP A 258 -7.36 7.21 26.24
C ASP A 258 -8.81 7.60 26.56
N GLY A 259 -9.28 7.14 27.73
CA GLY A 259 -10.65 7.36 28.16
C GLY A 259 -10.95 6.94 29.60
N SER A 260 -10.51 7.79 30.55
CA SER A 260 -11.04 7.92 31.93
C SER A 260 -10.68 6.84 32.96
N GLY A 261 -10.04 7.26 34.05
CA GLY A 261 -10.24 6.62 35.36
C GLY A 261 -9.04 6.67 36.30
N MET A 262 -9.14 7.49 37.34
CA MET A 262 -8.27 7.50 38.52
C MET A 262 -8.12 6.12 39.18
N GLU A 263 -7.02 5.95 39.89
CA GLU A 263 -6.69 4.88 40.85
C GLU A 263 -7.89 4.24 41.57
N SER A 264 -7.89 2.91 41.66
CA SER A 264 -7.74 2.19 42.95
C SER A 264 -7.94 0.67 42.78
N GLY A 265 -6.97 -0.12 43.26
CA GLY A 265 -7.22 -1.29 44.11
C GLY A 265 -7.77 -2.60 43.53
N SER A 266 -6.90 -3.62 43.60
CA SER A 266 -7.18 -4.99 44.07
C SER A 266 -7.50 -6.12 43.08
N ALA A 267 -7.05 -7.31 43.49
CA ALA A 267 -6.81 -8.51 42.72
C ALA A 267 -8.08 -9.35 42.41
N ALA A 268 -8.06 -10.02 41.26
CA ALA A 268 -8.37 -11.44 41.08
C ALA A 268 -8.40 -11.76 39.58
N GLY A 269 -7.72 -12.84 39.19
CA GLY A 269 -7.71 -13.32 37.82
C GLY A 269 -9.07 -13.84 37.36
N ILE A 270 -9.29 -13.81 36.05
CA ILE A 270 -10.03 -14.81 35.28
C ILE A 270 -9.40 -14.80 33.88
N ILE A 271 -8.75 -15.92 33.55
CA ILE A 271 -8.39 -16.27 32.18
C ILE A 271 -9.71 -16.50 31.46
N ARG A 272 -9.99 -15.71 30.41
CA ARG A 272 -11.09 -16.01 29.49
C ARG A 272 -10.50 -16.44 28.17
N GLU A 273 -10.38 -17.75 28.03
CA GLU A 273 -10.25 -18.42 26.74
C GLU A 273 -11.37 -17.89 25.81
N ARG A 274 -10.98 -17.34 24.66
CA ARG A 274 -11.90 -17.12 23.56
C ARG A 274 -11.57 -18.14 22.50
N GLU A 275 -12.45 -19.12 22.41
CA GLU A 275 -12.47 -20.19 21.43
C GLU A 275 -12.17 -19.68 20.01
N GLU A 276 -11.29 -20.44 19.38
CA GLU A 276 -10.92 -20.33 17.98
C GLU A 276 -12.08 -20.79 17.09
N ASN A 277 -12.46 -19.97 16.11
CA ASN A 277 -13.23 -20.44 14.97
C ASN A 277 -12.46 -20.12 13.67
N PHE A 278 -12.04 -21.21 13.03
CA PHE A 278 -11.75 -21.34 11.60
C PHE A 278 -12.68 -22.38 11.02
#